data_AF-A0A668VHA5-F1
#
_entry.id   AF-A0A668VHA5-F1
#
_cell.length_a   1.000
_cell.length_b   1.000
_cell.length_c   1.000
_cell.angle_alpha   90.00
_cell.angle_beta   90.00
_cell.angle_gamma   90.00
#
_symmetry.space_group_name_H-M   'P 1'
#
loop_
_entity.id
_entity.type
_entity.pdbx_description
1 polymer ?
#
loop_
_entity_poly.entity_id
_entity_poly.type
_entity_poly.pdbx_seq_one_letter_code
_entity_poly.pdbx_strand_id
1 'polypeptide(L)'
;MACFRGNREEFYGEVLLLDNRKLTLTVEQGIKRSSKAASVLQLVFVELGVVEVEFFGLKFCDNQQQTLWLDPSKTLSQHKELAGPPYIFYFGVKFYIEDPSKLNEETTRRQFYLQLCQDVRRGRLPCSGHLKAQLCALMLQVDRGNHSEDNTSDAEEMQEVQLIRKTLRYTGSDAVLLKVLFL
;
A
#
# COMPACT_ATOMS: atom_id res chain seq x y z
N MET A 1 22.43 30.81 -35.90
CA MET A 1 22.72 29.86 -34.80
C MET A 1 21.70 30.09 -33.70
N ALA A 2 20.71 29.21 -33.56
CA ALA A 2 19.82 29.18 -32.41
C ALA A 2 19.63 27.71 -32.02
N CYS A 3 20.36 27.29 -31.00
CA CYS A 3 20.18 25.96 -30.41
C CYS A 3 18.85 25.96 -29.67
N PHE A 4 17.80 25.41 -30.28
CA PHE A 4 16.61 24.96 -29.56
C PHE A 4 17.02 23.79 -28.65
N ARG A 5 17.52 24.08 -27.45
CA ARG A 5 17.59 23.08 -26.37
C ARG A 5 16.20 22.87 -25.79
N GLY A 6 15.32 22.28 -26.60
CA GLY A 6 14.02 21.79 -26.16
C GLY A 6 14.12 20.33 -25.71
N ASN A 7 15.03 19.99 -24.80
CA ASN A 7 14.94 18.71 -24.12
C ASN A 7 14.18 18.94 -22.81
N ARG A 8 12.86 19.13 -22.93
CA ARG A 8 11.98 18.93 -21.78
C ARG A 8 12.08 17.44 -21.48
N GLU A 9 12.86 17.06 -20.48
CA GLU A 9 12.75 15.71 -19.91
C GLU A 9 11.28 15.54 -19.50
N GLU A 10 10.51 14.81 -20.32
CA GLU A 10 9.12 14.51 -20.01
C GLU A 10 9.13 13.59 -18.78
N PHE A 11 8.86 14.19 -17.63
CA PHE A 11 8.65 13.44 -16.40
C PHE A 11 7.29 12.76 -16.51
N TYR A 12 7.31 11.42 -16.51
CA TYR A 12 6.12 10.58 -16.49
C TYR A 12 6.27 9.54 -15.38
N GLY A 13 5.32 9.52 -14.45
CA GLY A 13 5.31 8.57 -13.36
C GLY A 13 3.92 8.37 -12.77
N GLU A 14 3.78 7.30 -11.98
CA GLU A 14 2.54 6.95 -11.30
C GLU A 14 2.84 6.44 -9.88
N VAL A 15 1.91 6.71 -8.96
CA VAL A 15 1.91 6.12 -7.62
C VAL A 15 0.80 5.08 -7.56
N LEU A 16 1.18 3.85 -7.22
CA LEU A 16 0.26 2.76 -6.91
C LEU A 16 -0.17 2.87 -5.44
N LEU A 17 -1.46 3.11 -5.23
CA LEU A 17 -2.08 3.26 -3.92
C LEU A 17 -2.48 1.89 -3.34
N LEU A 18 -2.78 1.85 -2.04
CA LEU A 18 -3.09 0.61 -1.32
C LEU A 18 -4.45 -0.01 -1.70
N ASP A 19 -5.36 0.80 -2.24
CA ASP A 19 -6.64 0.38 -2.81
C ASP A 19 -6.55 0.02 -4.30
N ASN A 20 -5.32 -0.14 -4.83
CA ASN A 20 -5.02 -0.44 -6.24
C ASN A 20 -5.35 0.69 -7.23
N ARG A 21 -5.75 1.88 -6.76
CA ARG A 21 -5.84 3.05 -7.64
C ARG A 21 -4.44 3.52 -8.04
N LYS A 22 -4.38 4.21 -9.18
CA LYS A 22 -3.15 4.84 -9.68
C LYS A 22 -3.30 6.35 -9.63
N LEU A 23 -2.36 7.03 -8.99
CA LEU A 23 -2.24 8.48 -9.04
C LEU A 23 -1.18 8.85 -10.06
N THR A 24 -1.59 9.42 -11.19
CA THR A 24 -0.66 9.89 -12.23
C THR A 24 0.04 11.17 -11.77
N LEU A 25 1.37 11.19 -11.93
CA LEU A 25 2.21 12.34 -11.61
C LEU A 25 2.47 13.13 -12.89
N THR A 26 1.98 14.36 -12.92
CA THR A 26 2.09 15.26 -14.08
C THR A 26 2.96 16.47 -13.77
N VAL A 27 3.50 17.08 -14.81
CA VAL A 27 4.26 18.35 -14.70
C VAL A 27 3.36 19.49 -14.24
N GLU A 28 2.06 19.44 -14.52
CA GLU A 28 1.05 20.42 -14.09
C GLU A 28 0.88 20.43 -12.57
N GLN A 29 0.98 19.26 -11.92
CA GLN A 29 1.04 19.14 -10.46
C GLN A 29 2.39 19.58 -9.88
N GLY A 30 3.32 20.11 -10.70
CA GLY A 30 4.63 20.60 -10.27
C GLY A 30 5.65 19.49 -9.99
N ILE A 31 5.38 18.24 -10.38
CA ILE A 31 6.30 17.13 -10.15
C ILE A 31 7.28 17.01 -11.31
N LYS A 32 8.57 17.00 -10.96
CA LYS A 32 9.71 16.85 -11.87
C LYS A 32 10.76 15.97 -11.19
N ARG A 33 11.78 15.53 -11.93
CA ARG A 33 12.93 14.81 -11.34
C ARG A 33 13.65 15.60 -10.24
N SER A 34 13.68 16.93 -10.34
CA SER A 34 14.28 17.80 -9.33
C SER A 34 13.40 18.01 -8.10
N SER A 35 12.13 17.59 -8.13
CA SER A 35 11.22 17.71 -7.00
C SER A 35 11.62 16.75 -5.88
N LYS A 36 11.37 17.15 -4.63
CA LYS A 36 11.59 16.30 -3.46
C LYS A 36 10.60 15.14 -3.45
N ALA A 37 11.03 13.97 -2.96
CA ALA A 37 10.12 12.84 -2.75
C ALA A 37 8.99 13.19 -1.76
N ALA A 38 9.26 14.08 -0.80
CA ALA A 38 8.23 14.65 0.08
C ALA A 38 7.10 15.35 -0.70
N SER A 39 7.38 16.00 -1.83
CA SER A 39 6.34 16.65 -2.64
C SER A 39 5.38 15.63 -3.28
N VAL A 40 5.90 14.47 -3.70
CA VAL A 40 5.07 13.38 -4.23
C VAL A 40 4.23 12.77 -3.11
N LEU A 41 4.82 12.54 -1.93
CA LEU A 41 4.10 12.08 -0.75
C LEU A 41 2.96 13.02 -0.36
N GLN A 42 3.20 14.33 -0.39
CA GLN A 42 2.16 15.32 -0.07
C GLN A 42 0.95 15.20 -1.00
N LEU A 43 1.16 14.99 -2.31
CA LEU A 43 0.05 14.77 -3.25
C LEU A 43 -0.76 13.52 -2.88
N VAL A 44 -0.09 12.44 -2.51
CA VAL A 44 -0.74 11.20 -2.09
C VAL A 44 -1.55 11.41 -0.80
N PHE A 45 -1.02 12.15 0.17
CA PHE A 45 -1.72 12.44 1.42
C PHE A 45 -2.96 13.31 1.22
N VAL A 46 -2.87 14.30 0.34
CA VAL A 46 -4.03 15.14 -0.03
C VAL A 46 -5.09 14.30 -0.74
N GLU A 47 -4.71 13.45 -1.70
CA GLU A 47 -5.62 12.57 -2.43
C GLU A 47 -6.33 11.57 -1.51
N LEU A 48 -5.61 11.03 -0.51
CA LEU A 48 -6.15 10.02 0.41
C LEU A 48 -6.80 10.61 1.67
N GLY A 49 -6.64 11.92 1.93
CA GLY A 49 -7.09 12.56 3.17
C GLY A 49 -6.39 12.03 4.44
N VAL A 50 -5.11 11.69 4.34
CA VAL A 50 -4.33 11.13 5.46
C VAL A 50 -3.66 12.27 6.23
N VAL A 51 -3.86 12.30 7.55
CA VAL A 51 -3.28 13.32 8.45
C VAL A 51 -2.04 12.78 9.18
N GLU A 52 -2.07 11.53 9.64
CA GLU A 52 -0.98 10.88 10.38
C GLU A 52 0.11 10.37 9.41
N VAL A 53 0.75 11.29 8.70
CA VAL A 53 1.64 11.04 7.56
C VAL A 53 2.93 10.28 7.92
N GLU A 54 3.34 10.32 9.19
CA GLU A 54 4.62 9.75 9.67
C GLU A 54 4.71 8.23 9.51
N PHE A 55 3.58 7.54 9.42
CA PHE A 55 3.53 6.09 9.28
C PHE A 55 3.74 5.60 7.85
N PHE A 56 3.69 6.50 6.86
CA PHE A 56 3.62 6.14 5.46
C PHE A 56 4.87 6.56 4.68
N GLY A 57 5.06 5.94 3.53
CA GLY A 57 6.14 6.28 2.61
C GLY A 57 5.86 5.83 1.19
N LEU A 58 6.80 6.18 0.30
CA LEU A 58 6.83 5.67 -1.06
C LEU A 58 8.00 4.71 -1.22
N LYS A 59 7.75 3.61 -1.92
CA LYS A 59 8.76 2.67 -2.38
C LYS A 59 8.92 2.76 -3.88
N PHE A 60 10.06 2.35 -4.40
CA PHE A 60 10.28 2.10 -5.82
C PHE A 60 10.99 0.75 -5.98
N CYS A 61 10.91 0.18 -7.18
CA CYS A 61 11.73 -0.98 -7.53
C CYS A 61 12.97 -0.49 -8.28
N ASP A 62 14.15 -0.93 -7.83
CA ASP A 62 15.38 -0.68 -8.54
C ASP A 62 15.55 -1.61 -9.76
N ASN A 63 16.67 -1.46 -10.47
CA ASN A 63 17.01 -2.31 -11.61
C ASN A 63 17.24 -3.80 -11.23
N GLN A 64 17.48 -4.09 -9.95
CA GLN A 64 17.71 -5.43 -9.42
C GLN A 64 16.43 -6.06 -8.86
N GLN A 65 15.26 -5.44 -9.09
CA GLN A 65 13.96 -5.86 -8.56
C GLN A 65 13.87 -5.84 -7.02
N GLN A 66 14.76 -5.08 -6.37
CA GLN A 66 14.70 -4.80 -4.94
C GLN A 66 13.71 -3.65 -4.71
N THR A 67 12.86 -3.80 -3.70
CA THR A 67 11.95 -2.73 -3.29
C THR A 67 12.64 -1.85 -2.25
N LEU A 68 12.87 -0.58 -2.57
CA LEU A 68 13.54 0.39 -1.71
C LEU A 68 12.60 1.53 -1.33
N TRP A 69 12.75 2.06 -0.11
CA TRP A 69 12.03 3.26 0.33
C TRP A 69 12.69 4.52 -0.22
N LEU A 70 11.87 5.48 -0.69
CA LEU A 70 12.32 6.83 -0.99
C LEU A 70 12.67 7.58 0.31
N ASP A 71 13.73 8.36 0.23
CA ASP A 71 14.07 9.34 1.26
C ASP A 71 13.30 10.64 0.97
N PRO A 72 12.35 11.05 1.84
CA PRO A 72 11.53 12.23 1.60
C PRO A 72 12.35 13.53 1.54
N SER A 73 13.53 13.56 2.16
CA SER A 73 14.41 14.73 2.17
C SER A 73 15.13 14.95 0.84
N LYS A 74 15.30 13.89 0.05
CA LYS A 74 16.01 13.88 -1.24
C LYS A 74 15.09 14.17 -2.41
N THR A 75 15.67 14.69 -3.49
CA THR A 75 14.99 14.81 -4.78
C THR A 75 14.87 13.46 -5.47
N LEU A 76 13.92 13.31 -6.38
CA LEU A 76 13.79 12.07 -7.17
C LEU A 76 15.07 11.78 -7.96
N SER A 77 15.73 12.81 -8.49
CA SER A 77 17.00 12.71 -9.22
C SER A 77 18.20 12.26 -8.37
N GLN A 78 18.14 12.42 -7.04
CA GLN A 78 19.20 11.97 -6.13
C GLN A 78 19.13 10.46 -5.85
N HIS A 79 18.00 9.81 -6.17
CA HIS A 79 17.86 8.36 -6.08
C HIS A 79 18.39 7.73 -7.36
N LYS A 80 19.70 7.45 -7.42
CA LYS A 80 20.38 6.95 -8.62
C LYS A 80 19.81 5.63 -9.15
N GLU A 81 19.23 4.83 -8.27
CA GLU A 81 18.65 3.53 -8.61
C GLU A 81 17.20 3.61 -9.09
N LEU A 82 16.60 4.80 -9.06
CA LEU A 82 15.24 5.02 -9.55
C LEU A 82 15.20 4.90 -11.07
N ALA A 83 14.66 3.78 -11.55
CA ALA A 83 14.46 3.51 -12.95
C ALA A 83 13.23 4.27 -13.51
N GLY A 84 13.32 4.69 -14.77
CA GLY A 84 12.23 5.32 -15.51
C GLY A 84 12.72 6.25 -16.63
N PRO A 85 11.81 6.82 -17.43
CA PRO A 85 10.35 6.71 -17.33
C PRO A 85 9.79 5.37 -17.86
N PRO A 86 8.60 4.92 -17.41
CA PRO A 86 7.78 5.52 -16.34
C PRO A 86 8.41 5.36 -14.96
N TYR A 87 8.34 6.40 -14.12
CA TYR A 87 8.68 6.29 -12.70
C TYR A 87 7.51 5.68 -11.93
N ILE A 88 7.69 4.48 -11.39
CA ILE A 88 6.64 3.78 -10.66
C ILE A 88 6.97 3.81 -9.17
N PHE A 89 6.05 4.37 -8.40
CA PHE A 89 6.13 4.42 -6.95
C PHE A 89 5.02 3.59 -6.33
N TYR A 90 5.28 3.02 -5.16
CA TYR A 90 4.33 2.22 -4.40
C TYR A 90 4.12 2.87 -3.04
N PHE A 91 2.91 3.33 -2.78
CA PHE A 91 2.53 3.81 -1.47
C PHE A 91 2.44 2.64 -0.47
N GLY A 92 2.80 2.87 0.78
CA GLY A 92 2.62 1.86 1.82
C GLY A 92 3.02 2.32 3.21
N VAL A 93 2.73 1.45 4.19
CA VAL A 93 3.06 1.66 5.59
C VAL A 93 4.53 1.33 5.83
N LYS A 94 5.27 2.26 6.43
CA LYS A 94 6.68 2.13 6.79
C LYS A 94 6.85 1.69 8.24
N PHE A 95 6.03 2.24 9.14
CA PHE A 95 6.09 1.96 10.56
C PHE A 95 4.74 1.46 11.04
N TYR A 96 4.72 0.21 11.50
CA TYR A 96 3.55 -0.35 12.15
C TYR A 96 3.53 0.07 13.61
N ILE A 97 2.34 0.38 14.08
CA ILE A 97 2.06 0.63 15.49
C ILE A 97 1.72 -0.68 16.19
N GLU A 98 2.06 -0.78 17.47
CA GLU A 98 1.74 -1.95 18.31
C GLU A 98 0.23 -2.09 18.55
N ASP A 99 -0.49 -0.97 18.49
CA ASP A 99 -1.91 -0.91 18.84
C ASP A 99 -2.64 0.04 17.87
N PRO A 100 -3.55 -0.49 17.01
CA PRO A 100 -4.28 0.31 16.03
C PRO A 100 -5.24 1.32 16.66
N SER A 101 -5.65 1.10 17.92
CA SER A 101 -6.61 1.96 18.61
C SER A 101 -6.02 3.33 18.92
N LYS A 102 -4.69 3.44 18.82
CA LYS A 102 -3.95 4.70 18.95
C LYS A 102 -4.04 5.57 17.68
N LEU A 103 -4.50 5.01 16.55
CA LEU A 103 -4.76 5.81 15.36
C LEU A 103 -6.02 6.60 15.56
N ASN A 104 -5.87 7.92 15.54
CA ASN A 104 -6.99 8.82 15.77
C ASN A 104 -7.88 8.87 14.54
N GLU A 105 -7.27 8.90 13.35
CA GLU A 105 -7.99 9.11 12.11
C GLU A 105 -8.49 7.81 11.49
N GLU A 106 -9.74 7.83 11.04
CA GLU A 106 -10.35 6.71 10.33
C GLU A 106 -9.67 6.46 8.98
N THR A 107 -9.25 7.52 8.28
CA THR A 107 -8.52 7.41 7.01
C THR A 107 -7.19 6.69 7.18
N THR A 108 -6.45 6.99 8.25
CA THR A 108 -5.20 6.30 8.61
C THR A 108 -5.47 4.82 8.87
N ARG A 109 -6.47 4.50 9.72
CA ARG A 109 -6.87 3.12 10.03
C ARG A 109 -7.22 2.33 8.77
N ARG A 110 -7.95 2.95 7.85
CA ARG A 110 -8.30 2.34 6.56
C ARG A 110 -7.06 2.03 5.72
N GLN A 111 -6.08 2.92 5.64
CA GLN A 111 -4.84 2.64 4.89
C GLN A 111 -4.04 1.49 5.51
N PHE A 112 -3.95 1.42 6.84
CA PHE A 112 -3.35 0.28 7.55
C PHE A 112 -4.05 -1.04 7.24
N TYR A 113 -5.39 -1.03 7.26
CA TYR A 113 -6.19 -2.20 6.88
C TYR A 113 -5.91 -2.65 5.44
N LEU A 114 -5.86 -1.72 4.48
CA LEU A 114 -5.57 -2.05 3.08
C LEU A 114 -4.17 -2.65 2.89
N GLN A 115 -3.16 -2.10 3.58
CA GLN A 115 -1.80 -2.66 3.58
C GLN A 115 -1.80 -4.09 4.14
N LEU A 116 -2.48 -4.33 5.27
CA LEU A 116 -2.59 -5.65 5.88
C LEU A 116 -3.25 -6.64 4.93
N CYS A 117 -4.33 -6.24 4.25
CA CYS A 117 -5.00 -7.06 3.24
C CYS A 117 -4.03 -7.45 2.10
N GLN A 118 -3.26 -6.50 1.58
CA GLN A 118 -2.27 -6.79 0.54
C GLN A 118 -1.21 -7.78 1.03
N ASP A 119 -0.70 -7.61 2.25
CA ASP A 119 0.35 -8.46 2.80
C ASP A 119 -0.16 -9.88 3.10
N VAL A 120 -1.43 -10.04 3.49
CA VAL A 120 -2.07 -11.35 3.63
C VAL A 120 -2.19 -12.03 2.27
N ARG A 121 -2.74 -11.33 1.26
CA ARG A 121 -2.92 -11.88 -0.09
C ARG A 121 -1.61 -12.26 -0.75
N ARG A 122 -0.54 -11.49 -0.51
CA ARG A 122 0.81 -11.76 -1.02
C ARG A 122 1.59 -12.78 -0.17
N GLY A 123 1.02 -13.25 0.93
CA GLY A 123 1.67 -14.18 1.85
C GLY A 123 2.90 -13.62 2.57
N ARG A 124 3.05 -12.29 2.62
CA ARG A 124 4.20 -11.61 3.23
C ARG A 124 4.14 -11.56 4.75
N LEU A 125 2.95 -11.71 5.33
CA LEU A 125 2.77 -11.79 6.77
C LEU A 125 3.22 -13.16 7.31
N PRO A 126 4.24 -13.20 8.18
CA PRO A 126 4.58 -14.40 8.93
C PRO A 126 3.52 -14.58 10.03
N CYS A 127 2.46 -15.31 9.70
CA CYS A 127 1.43 -15.69 10.66
C CYS A 127 0.94 -17.11 10.40
N SER A 128 0.50 -17.77 11.48
CA SER A 128 0.01 -19.14 11.44
C SER A 128 -1.22 -19.28 10.53
N GLY A 129 -1.41 -20.48 9.98
CA GLY A 129 -2.52 -20.73 9.06
C GLY A 129 -3.90 -20.40 9.64
N HIS A 130 -4.10 -20.68 10.93
CA HIS A 130 -5.33 -20.34 11.63
C HIS A 130 -5.55 -18.83 11.75
N LEU A 131 -4.51 -18.06 12.08
CA LEU A 131 -4.61 -16.60 12.19
C LEU A 131 -4.87 -15.94 10.84
N LYS A 132 -4.24 -16.43 9.75
CA LYS A 132 -4.56 -15.99 8.39
C LYS A 132 -6.02 -16.26 8.03
N ALA A 133 -6.55 -17.43 8.38
CA ALA A 133 -7.96 -17.74 8.13
C ALA A 133 -8.91 -16.79 8.89
N GLN A 134 -8.60 -16.50 10.16
CA GLN A 134 -9.36 -15.51 10.94
C GLN A 134 -9.26 -14.11 10.32
N LEU A 135 -8.06 -13.66 9.92
CA LEU A 135 -7.85 -12.39 9.23
C LEU A 135 -8.68 -12.29 7.96
N CYS A 136 -8.67 -13.32 7.12
CA CYS A 136 -9.46 -13.34 5.90
C CYS A 136 -10.97 -13.30 6.18
N ALA A 137 -11.45 -14.03 7.19
CA ALA A 137 -12.86 -14.00 7.58
C ALA A 137 -13.28 -12.60 8.07
N LEU A 138 -12.44 -11.94 8.86
CA LEU A 138 -12.69 -10.57 9.33
C LEU A 138 -12.62 -9.57 8.17
N MET A 139 -11.70 -9.74 7.22
CA MET A 139 -11.65 -8.91 6.02
C MET A 139 -12.95 -9.03 5.21
N LEU A 140 -13.45 -10.26 5.02
CA LEU A 140 -14.73 -10.50 4.35
C LEU A 140 -15.91 -9.86 5.08
N GLN A 141 -15.92 -9.89 6.41
CA GLN A 141 -16.96 -9.25 7.22
C GLN A 141 -16.93 -7.72 7.07
N VAL A 142 -15.74 -7.12 6.96
CA VAL A 142 -15.60 -5.68 6.69
C VAL A 142 -16.08 -5.34 5.27
N ASP A 143 -15.76 -6.18 4.28
CA ASP A 143 -16.15 -5.97 2.88
C ASP A 143 -17.67 -6.17 2.64
N ARG A 144 -18.30 -7.13 3.34
CA ARG A 144 -19.70 -7.53 3.14
C ARG A 144 -20.68 -6.96 4.18
N GLY A 145 -20.18 -6.40 5.29
CA GLY A 145 -20.98 -5.97 6.43
C GLY A 145 -21.37 -7.13 7.36
N ASN A 146 -22.12 -6.81 8.42
CA ASN A 146 -22.63 -7.83 9.34
C ASN A 146 -23.68 -8.67 8.60
N HIS A 147 -23.44 -9.97 8.47
CA HIS A 147 -24.41 -10.94 7.95
C HIS A 147 -25.69 -10.85 8.79
N SER A 148 -26.72 -10.15 8.29
CA SER A 148 -28.09 -10.41 8.69
C SER A 148 -28.46 -11.74 8.03
N GLU A 149 -29.03 -12.69 8.78
CA GLU A 149 -29.33 -14.07 8.37
C GLU A 149 -30.30 -14.22 7.16
N ASP A 150 -30.50 -13.19 6.35
CA ASP A 150 -31.30 -13.22 5.13
C ASP A 150 -30.42 -13.05 3.89
N ASN A 151 -30.35 -14.15 3.12
CA ASN A 151 -29.97 -14.29 1.71
C ASN A 151 -28.64 -15.02 1.41
N THR A 152 -28.83 -16.31 1.19
CA THR A 152 -28.00 -17.32 0.50
C THR A 152 -27.17 -16.81 -0.68
N SER A 153 -25.84 -16.97 -0.60
CA SER A 153 -24.96 -17.27 -1.74
C SER A 153 -23.72 -18.03 -1.26
N ASP A 154 -23.96 -19.25 -0.77
CA ASP A 154 -22.98 -20.09 -0.07
C ASP A 154 -21.86 -20.65 -0.99
N ALA A 155 -21.94 -20.43 -2.31
CA ALA A 155 -21.02 -21.01 -3.29
C ALA A 155 -19.74 -20.18 -3.48
N GLU A 156 -19.84 -18.85 -3.49
CA GLU A 156 -18.68 -17.96 -3.64
C GLU A 156 -17.85 -17.91 -2.35
N GLU A 157 -18.54 -17.94 -1.19
CA GLU A 157 -17.92 -18.00 0.13
C GLU A 157 -17.07 -19.28 0.28
N MET A 158 -17.57 -20.41 -0.20
CA MET A 158 -16.84 -21.67 -0.15
C MET A 158 -15.61 -21.66 -1.06
N GLN A 159 -15.67 -20.97 -2.20
CA GLN A 159 -14.59 -20.95 -3.19
C GLN A 159 -13.40 -20.09 -2.72
N GLU A 160 -13.67 -18.94 -2.11
CA GLU A 160 -12.63 -18.10 -1.49
C GLU A 160 -12.04 -18.76 -0.24
N VAL A 161 -12.87 -19.36 0.62
CA VAL A 161 -12.41 -20.13 1.78
C VAL A 161 -11.58 -21.35 1.35
N GLN A 162 -11.92 -22.00 0.23
CA GLN A 162 -11.12 -23.08 -0.33
C GLN A 162 -9.79 -22.59 -0.93
N LEU A 163 -9.75 -21.42 -1.58
CA LEU A 163 -8.51 -20.80 -2.04
C LEU A 163 -7.59 -20.47 -0.85
N ILE A 164 -8.17 -19.91 0.21
CA ILE A 164 -7.47 -19.60 1.45
C ILE A 164 -6.92 -20.89 2.08
N ARG A 165 -7.73 -21.95 2.23
CA ARG A 165 -7.28 -23.25 2.76
C ARG A 165 -6.13 -23.87 1.96
N LYS A 166 -6.08 -23.69 0.64
CA LYS A 166 -4.96 -24.17 -0.21
C LYS A 166 -3.65 -23.43 0.08
N THR A 167 -3.72 -22.15 0.39
CA THR A 167 -2.56 -21.29 0.70
C THR A 167 -1.98 -21.55 2.10
N LEU A 168 -2.74 -22.18 3.01
CA LEU A 168 -2.42 -22.29 4.45
C LEU A 168 -1.70 -23.58 4.88
N ARG A 169 -1.25 -24.43 3.96
CA ARG A 169 -0.55 -25.69 4.31
C ARG A 169 0.91 -25.52 4.73
N TYR A 170 1.43 -24.31 4.84
CA TYR A 170 2.80 -24.07 5.28
C TYR A 170 2.86 -23.08 6.44
N THR A 171 3.49 -23.58 7.52
CA THR A 171 4.13 -22.92 8.66
C THR A 171 3.28 -22.42 9.83
N GLY A 172 3.82 -22.72 11.01
CA GLY A 172 3.25 -22.46 12.33
C GLY A 172 4.08 -21.51 13.18
N SER A 173 3.49 -21.25 14.36
CA SER A 173 3.89 -20.45 15.53
C SER A 173 3.87 -18.91 15.48
N ASP A 174 3.01 -18.41 16.36
CA ASP A 174 3.10 -17.28 17.31
C ASP A 174 2.94 -15.80 16.94
N ALA A 175 1.80 -15.28 17.43
CA ALA A 175 1.63 -14.17 18.39
C ALA A 175 2.31 -12.81 18.16
N VAL A 176 1.80 -12.00 17.22
CA VAL A 176 1.92 -10.52 17.30
C VAL A 176 0.66 -9.74 16.84
N LEU A 177 -0.32 -10.33 16.15
CA LEU A 177 -1.28 -9.54 15.35
C LEU A 177 -2.72 -9.41 15.89
N LEU A 178 -2.99 -9.82 17.13
CA LEU A 178 -4.36 -9.87 17.67
C LEU A 178 -4.91 -8.54 18.21
N LYS A 179 -4.12 -7.45 18.22
CA LYS A 179 -4.63 -6.12 18.62
C LYS A 179 -5.11 -5.26 17.46
N VAL A 180 -4.80 -5.61 16.21
CA VAL A 180 -5.16 -4.78 15.04
C VAL A 180 -6.68 -4.79 14.71
N LEU A 181 -7.45 -5.72 15.28
CA LEU A 181 -8.77 -6.11 14.75
C LEU A 181 -9.97 -5.92 15.69
N PHE A 182 -9.79 -5.29 16.85
CA PHE A 182 -10.94 -4.88 17.68
C PHE A 182 -11.11 -3.36 17.62
N LEU A 183 -11.72 -2.91 16.53
CA LEU A 183 -12.53 -1.70 16.45
C LEU A 183 -13.93 -2.13 16.01
#